data_AF-A0A3T0D6W3-F1
#
_entry.id   AF-A0A3T0D6W3-F1
#
_cell.length_a   1.000
_cell.length_b   1.000
_cell.length_c   1.000
_cell.angle_alpha   90.00
_cell.angle_beta   90.00
_cell.angle_gamma   90.00
#
_symmetry.space_group_name_H-M   'P 1'
#
loop_
_entity.id
_entity.type
_entity.pdbx_description
1 polymer ?
#
loop_
_entity_poly.entity_id
_entity_poly.type
_entity_poly.pdbx_seq_one_letter_code
_entity_poly.pdbx_strand_id
1 'polypeptide(L)'
;MKVFKKRLLLICVMLVFAIVQIFSAIAFAQDTSSPIFSDLPQNHWAYNAVKFMVERGIITGYPDNTFRPDNPVTRAEFARIMVVALNLPIKVTDTPSFKDVPKDHWAYPYVESAKYYLTGFRTANGDYFKPSDYAVREDMAVALVKAKGLQNENVDMSILNNYIDKDQISPNLMKYIAIAISKGIMVGNPVTNSNQLRFDPQGVLTRAQAAMLLYNVINTKEEKITYDDNNGAQNNQQLGYQKPNVSGYTKGDKVVLVWNRINDTRLKGYAVVISKNNIEPEYPKDGYLTIFNNRDNTYIEISVDSKYNNGDFGVYLKSGEEYYFSVTAIYDNNVYVKGNSIKLRMPVVPNYFEKPYVKYEYKDNKFVLSWQPINDSRLIGYYVVISKKNKEPKYPDNGYLVFINDKNTTQITIDNTIPYKGGDFGEYLRDGEEYYFSVTAQYQDRFVAGNSVKAVYYSNLDIAKLRPKLEAKTIKKFFGIRYITLRWNKIDNDKLLGYKIVISENNSTPDYIKDGLLATITDRNITSINVKAKDKYLINNEYKEIKRGHYYYITIYAIYTDRIVGGNVLKVKIP
;
A
#
# COMPACT_ATOMS: atom_id res chain seq x y z
N MET A 1 -53.78 -47.54 -27.68
CA MET A 1 -53.16 -47.14 -26.40
C MET A 1 -51.71 -47.63 -26.21
N LYS A 2 -51.36 -48.89 -26.52
CA LYS A 2 -49.96 -49.41 -26.40
C LYS A 2 -48.93 -48.70 -27.32
N VAL A 3 -49.32 -48.33 -28.54
CA VAL A 3 -48.44 -47.63 -29.50
C VAL A 3 -48.10 -46.21 -29.04
N PHE A 4 -49.05 -45.52 -28.41
CA PHE A 4 -48.88 -44.15 -27.93
C PHE A 4 -47.91 -44.09 -26.73
N LYS A 5 -48.00 -45.06 -25.80
CA LYS A 5 -47.05 -45.18 -24.67
C LYS A 5 -45.62 -45.50 -25.12
N LYS A 6 -45.45 -46.32 -26.16
CA LYS A 6 -44.12 -46.61 -26.76
C LYS A 6 -43.50 -45.38 -27.42
N ARG A 7 -44.29 -44.57 -28.13
CA ARG A 7 -43.81 -43.32 -28.75
C ARG A 7 -43.45 -42.26 -27.70
N LEU A 8 -44.24 -42.14 -26.64
CA LEU A 8 -43.96 -41.21 -25.54
C LEU A 8 -42.68 -41.61 -24.77
N LEU A 9 -42.48 -42.90 -24.51
CA LEU A 9 -41.26 -43.41 -23.87
C LEU A 9 -40.03 -43.14 -24.74
N LEU A 10 -40.12 -43.32 -26.06
CA LEU A 10 -39.02 -43.05 -26.98
C LEU A 10 -38.63 -41.56 -27.00
N ILE A 11 -39.63 -40.67 -26.96
CA ILE A 11 -39.42 -39.23 -26.92
C ILE A 11 -38.77 -38.81 -25.60
N CYS A 12 -39.21 -39.36 -24.46
CA CYS A 12 -38.58 -39.09 -23.16
C CYS A 12 -37.14 -39.62 -23.09
N VAL A 13 -36.86 -40.80 -23.64
CA VAL A 13 -35.49 -41.35 -23.68
C VAL A 13 -34.58 -40.50 -24.59
N MET A 14 -35.08 -40.02 -25.73
CA MET A 14 -34.32 -39.11 -26.59
C MET A 14 -34.10 -37.73 -25.94
N LEU A 15 -35.06 -37.20 -25.17
CA LEU A 15 -34.90 -35.97 -24.40
C LEU A 15 -33.87 -36.12 -23.28
N VAL A 16 -33.88 -37.25 -22.56
CA VAL A 16 -32.86 -37.53 -21.52
C VAL A 16 -31.47 -37.69 -22.16
N PHE A 17 -31.37 -38.35 -23.31
CA PHE A 17 -30.10 -38.48 -24.04
C PHE A 17 -29.58 -37.11 -24.52
N ALA A 18 -30.46 -36.24 -25.03
CA ALA A 18 -30.09 -34.88 -25.42
C ALA A 18 -29.65 -34.02 -24.22
N ILE A 19 -30.30 -34.16 -23.06
CA ILE A 19 -29.94 -33.47 -21.82
C ILE A 19 -28.57 -33.97 -21.28
N VAL A 20 -28.27 -35.26 -21.40
CA VAL A 20 -26.96 -35.83 -21.01
C VAL A 20 -25.83 -35.39 -21.95
N GLN A 21 -26.12 -35.19 -23.25
CA GLN A 21 -25.16 -34.62 -24.20
C GLN A 21 -24.88 -33.13 -23.92
N ILE A 22 -25.89 -32.36 -23.51
CA ILE A 22 -25.72 -30.96 -23.10
C ILE A 22 -24.93 -30.86 -21.78
N PHE A 23 -25.10 -31.81 -20.84
CA PHE A 23 -24.32 -31.86 -19.60
C PHE A 23 -22.87 -32.31 -19.78
N SER A 24 -22.58 -33.12 -20.80
CA SER A 24 -21.20 -33.54 -21.11
C SER A 24 -20.38 -32.44 -21.80
N ALA A 25 -21.05 -31.50 -22.48
CA ALA A 25 -20.39 -30.36 -23.13
C ALA A 25 -19.98 -29.24 -22.15
N ILE A 26 -20.53 -29.21 -20.93
CA ILE A 26 -20.17 -28.24 -19.89
C ILE A 26 -18.91 -28.69 -19.11
N ALA A 27 -18.54 -29.97 -19.19
CA ALA A 27 -17.40 -30.54 -18.45
C ALA A 27 -16.04 -30.35 -19.13
N PHE A 28 -15.97 -29.79 -20.35
CA PHE A 28 -14.72 -29.51 -21.07
C PHE A 28 -14.68 -28.12 -21.70
N ALA A 29 -15.26 -27.12 -21.04
CA ALA A 29 -14.80 -25.75 -21.28
C ALA A 29 -13.41 -25.62 -20.62
N GLN A 30 -12.35 -25.98 -21.36
CA GLN A 30 -11.03 -25.43 -21.03
C GLN A 30 -11.18 -23.92 -21.02
N ASP A 31 -10.73 -23.31 -19.93
CA ASP A 31 -10.72 -21.87 -19.72
C ASP A 31 -9.78 -21.24 -20.77
N THR A 32 -10.28 -21.03 -21.99
CA THR A 32 -9.55 -20.34 -23.07
C THR A 32 -9.55 -18.84 -22.78
N SER A 33 -9.00 -18.46 -21.63
CA SER A 33 -8.58 -17.09 -21.40
C SER A 33 -7.35 -16.84 -22.27
N SER A 34 -7.37 -15.82 -23.12
CA SER A 34 -6.19 -15.44 -23.90
C SER A 34 -4.99 -15.23 -22.97
N PRO A 35 -3.77 -15.65 -23.35
CA PRO A 35 -2.59 -15.44 -22.53
C PRO A 35 -2.40 -13.94 -22.25
N ILE A 36 -1.98 -13.62 -21.03
CA ILE A 36 -1.77 -12.24 -20.56
C ILE A 36 -0.75 -11.46 -21.40
N PHE A 37 0.18 -12.14 -22.07
CA PHE A 37 1.13 -11.57 -23.02
C PHE A 37 1.26 -12.46 -24.24
N SER A 38 1.59 -11.86 -25.39
CA SER A 38 1.70 -12.58 -26.67
C SER A 38 2.89 -13.54 -26.75
N ASP A 39 3.95 -13.28 -25.98
CA ASP A 39 5.20 -14.05 -25.92
C ASP A 39 5.33 -14.90 -24.65
N LEU A 40 4.27 -15.02 -23.87
CA LEU A 40 4.22 -15.85 -22.67
C LEU A 40 3.00 -16.77 -22.71
N PRO A 41 3.08 -17.92 -23.41
CA PRO A 41 1.96 -18.84 -23.52
C PRO A 41 1.62 -19.47 -22.16
N GLN A 42 0.37 -19.91 -21.98
CA GLN A 42 -0.11 -20.46 -20.70
C GLN A 42 0.67 -21.67 -20.18
N ASN A 43 1.25 -22.45 -21.09
CA ASN A 43 2.08 -23.62 -20.77
C ASN A 43 3.54 -23.25 -20.46
N HIS A 44 3.92 -21.97 -20.52
CA HIS A 44 5.25 -21.53 -20.14
C HIS A 44 5.46 -21.71 -18.64
N TRP A 45 6.61 -22.25 -18.23
CA TRP A 45 6.92 -22.59 -16.83
C TRP A 45 6.78 -21.39 -15.87
N ALA A 46 7.08 -20.17 -16.33
CA ALA A 46 6.94 -18.94 -15.56
C ALA A 46 5.54 -18.29 -15.63
N TYR A 47 4.60 -18.80 -16.43
CA TYR A 47 3.32 -18.14 -16.71
C TYR A 47 2.56 -17.77 -15.44
N ASN A 48 2.40 -18.72 -14.52
CA ASN A 48 1.66 -18.51 -13.28
C ASN A 48 2.35 -17.50 -12.35
N ALA A 49 3.68 -17.56 -12.24
CA ALA A 49 4.46 -16.62 -11.45
C ALA A 49 4.34 -15.19 -11.99
N VAL A 50 4.47 -15.03 -13.32
CA VAL A 50 4.33 -13.74 -14.00
C VAL A 50 2.90 -13.21 -13.87
N LYS A 51 1.88 -14.04 -14.11
CA LYS A 51 0.47 -13.69 -13.94
C LYS A 51 0.20 -13.17 -12.53
N PHE A 52 0.64 -13.91 -11.51
CA PHE A 52 0.49 -13.53 -10.11
C PHE A 52 1.09 -12.16 -9.81
N MET A 53 2.28 -11.86 -10.37
CA MET A 53 2.99 -10.60 -10.16
C MET A 53 2.37 -9.44 -10.92
N VAL A 54 1.88 -9.66 -12.13
CA VAL A 54 1.22 -8.63 -12.95
C VAL A 54 -0.13 -8.22 -12.35
N GLU A 55 -0.94 -9.19 -11.90
CA GLU A 55 -2.21 -8.92 -11.21
C GLU A 55 -2.04 -8.07 -9.93
N ARG A 56 -0.84 -8.10 -9.33
CA ARG A 56 -0.49 -7.33 -8.13
C ARG A 56 0.28 -6.05 -8.43
N GLY A 57 0.49 -5.73 -9.70
CA GLY A 57 1.27 -4.54 -10.12
C GLY A 57 2.75 -4.60 -9.75
N ILE A 58 3.30 -5.78 -9.44
CA ILE A 58 4.70 -5.98 -9.06
C ILE A 58 5.60 -5.88 -10.31
N ILE A 59 5.20 -6.55 -11.40
CA ILE A 59 5.88 -6.51 -12.69
C ILE A 59 4.87 -6.07 -13.75
N THR A 60 5.33 -5.32 -14.74
CA THR A 60 4.54 -4.94 -15.91
C THR A 60 5.19 -5.47 -17.19
N GLY A 61 4.36 -5.77 -18.19
CA GLY A 61 4.83 -6.02 -19.56
C GLY A 61 5.16 -4.73 -20.29
N TYR A 62 5.46 -4.87 -21.58
CA TYR A 62 5.78 -3.78 -22.49
C TYR A 62 4.53 -3.28 -23.22
N PRO A 63 4.54 -2.04 -23.76
CA PRO A 63 3.40 -1.48 -24.49
C PRO A 63 2.96 -2.27 -25.73
N ASP A 64 3.84 -3.12 -26.27
CA ASP A 64 3.59 -4.02 -27.41
C ASP A 64 2.91 -5.35 -27.00
N ASN A 65 2.42 -5.45 -25.76
CA ASN A 65 1.79 -6.62 -25.16
C ASN A 65 2.73 -7.84 -24.99
N THR A 66 4.05 -7.60 -24.90
CA THR A 66 5.06 -8.63 -24.60
C THR A 66 5.52 -8.57 -23.14
N PHE A 67 6.02 -9.69 -22.60
CA PHE A 67 6.67 -9.78 -21.29
C PHE A 67 8.20 -9.85 -21.39
N ARG A 68 8.70 -10.43 -22.48
CA ARG A 68 10.09 -10.74 -22.80
C ARG A 68 10.74 -11.63 -21.73
N PRO A 69 10.26 -12.89 -21.57
CA PRO A 69 10.66 -13.76 -20.46
C PRO A 69 12.16 -14.01 -20.39
N ASP A 70 12.83 -14.08 -21.54
CA ASP A 70 14.27 -14.39 -21.65
C ASP A 70 15.18 -13.15 -21.56
N ASN A 71 14.60 -11.94 -21.51
CA ASN A 71 15.42 -10.74 -21.37
C ASN A 71 16.09 -10.71 -19.98
N PRO A 72 17.36 -10.30 -19.90
CA PRO A 72 18.06 -10.18 -18.63
C PRO A 72 17.47 -9.04 -17.78
N VAL A 73 17.59 -9.17 -16.46
CA VAL A 73 17.13 -8.17 -15.48
C VAL A 73 18.33 -7.44 -14.90
N THR A 74 18.28 -6.11 -14.85
CA THR A 74 19.30 -5.30 -14.17
C THR A 74 19.16 -5.38 -12.65
N ARG A 75 20.24 -5.11 -11.91
CA ARG A 75 20.22 -5.06 -10.44
C ARG A 75 19.22 -4.03 -9.91
N ALA A 76 19.07 -2.90 -10.58
CA ALA A 76 18.07 -1.89 -10.23
C ALA A 76 16.62 -2.37 -10.45
N GLU A 77 16.34 -3.03 -11.58
CA GLU A 77 15.03 -3.62 -11.84
C GLU A 77 14.71 -4.70 -10.82
N PHE A 78 15.67 -5.59 -10.51
CA PHE A 78 15.45 -6.61 -9.49
C PHE A 78 15.17 -5.99 -8.12
N ALA A 79 15.90 -4.93 -7.72
CA ALA A 79 15.64 -4.22 -6.46
C ALA A 79 14.21 -3.67 -6.40
N ARG A 80 13.72 -3.07 -7.49
CA ARG A 80 12.33 -2.61 -7.58
C ARG A 80 11.35 -3.78 -7.45
N ILE A 81 11.54 -4.85 -8.22
CA ILE A 81 10.65 -6.02 -8.20
C ILE A 81 10.63 -6.60 -6.79
N MET A 82 11.77 -6.80 -6.15
CA MET A 82 11.90 -7.34 -4.79
C MET A 82 11.19 -6.47 -3.75
N VAL A 83 11.39 -5.16 -3.78
CA VAL A 83 10.78 -4.22 -2.83
C VAL A 83 9.26 -4.25 -2.93
N VAL A 84 8.72 -4.23 -4.14
CA VAL A 84 7.26 -4.26 -4.36
C VAL A 84 6.71 -5.66 -4.06
N ALA A 85 7.40 -6.72 -4.47
CA ALA A 85 7.02 -8.12 -4.26
C ALA A 85 6.91 -8.50 -2.78
N LEU A 86 7.89 -8.08 -1.99
CA LEU A 86 7.95 -8.35 -0.55
C LEU A 86 7.25 -7.28 0.29
N ASN A 87 6.63 -6.29 -0.37
CA ASN A 87 6.00 -5.13 0.27
C ASN A 87 6.92 -4.45 1.30
N LEU A 88 8.20 -4.24 0.93
CA LEU A 88 9.16 -3.58 1.80
C LEU A 88 8.84 -2.08 1.92
N PRO A 89 9.00 -1.48 3.11
CA PRO A 89 8.80 -0.05 3.27
C PRO A 89 9.80 0.72 2.40
N ILE A 90 9.28 1.69 1.63
CA ILE A 90 10.13 2.59 0.85
C ILE A 90 10.93 3.48 1.80
N LYS A 91 12.25 3.28 1.81
CA LYS A 91 13.21 4.09 2.55
C LYS A 91 13.85 5.10 1.60
N VAL A 92 13.66 6.38 1.90
CA VAL A 92 14.30 7.50 1.21
C VAL A 92 15.13 8.23 2.26
N THR A 93 16.46 8.09 2.17
CA THR A 93 17.40 8.74 3.11
C THR A 93 17.87 10.08 2.55
N ASP A 94 18.31 10.98 3.44
CA ASP A 94 18.87 12.27 3.01
C ASP A 94 20.24 12.15 2.36
N THR A 95 20.96 11.07 2.60
CA THR A 95 22.25 10.78 1.97
C THR A 95 22.17 9.43 1.26
N PRO A 96 22.49 9.35 -0.05
CA PRO A 96 22.60 8.08 -0.76
C PRO A 96 23.66 7.17 -0.16
N SER A 97 23.33 5.90 0.01
CA SER A 97 24.27 4.88 0.52
C SER A 97 25.27 4.44 -0.55
N PHE A 98 24.91 4.58 -1.82
CA PHE A 98 25.73 4.19 -2.96
C PHE A 98 26.02 5.40 -3.86
N LYS A 99 27.28 5.56 -4.27
CA LYS A 99 27.73 6.74 -5.05
C LYS A 99 27.16 6.78 -6.47
N ASP A 100 26.82 5.63 -7.03
CA ASP A 100 26.30 5.45 -8.39
C ASP A 100 24.76 5.37 -8.45
N VAL A 101 24.08 5.65 -7.33
CA VAL A 101 22.61 5.76 -7.27
C VAL A 101 22.23 7.09 -6.58
N PRO A 102 22.34 8.23 -7.28
CA PRO A 102 21.96 9.53 -6.74
C PRO A 102 20.42 9.63 -6.53
N LYS A 103 19.98 10.63 -5.76
CA LYS A 103 18.55 10.79 -5.36
C LYS A 103 17.57 10.91 -6.53
N ASP A 104 18.02 11.49 -7.63
CA ASP A 104 17.26 11.68 -8.86
C ASP A 104 17.23 10.44 -9.76
N HIS A 105 18.03 9.41 -9.44
CA HIS A 105 17.97 8.13 -10.12
C HIS A 105 16.67 7.40 -9.78
N TRP A 106 15.94 6.90 -10.79
CA TRP A 106 14.63 6.24 -10.60
C TRP A 106 14.67 5.06 -9.62
N ALA A 107 15.80 4.35 -9.56
CA ALA A 107 15.99 3.20 -8.70
C ALA A 107 16.31 3.56 -7.25
N TYR A 108 16.62 4.83 -6.95
CA TYR A 108 17.04 5.30 -5.64
C TYR A 108 16.20 4.78 -4.46
N PRO A 109 14.86 4.99 -4.42
CA PRO A 109 14.04 4.52 -3.31
C PRO A 109 14.07 2.99 -3.18
N TYR A 110 14.17 2.25 -4.29
CA TYR A 110 14.17 0.79 -4.27
C TYR A 110 15.52 0.23 -3.81
N VAL A 111 16.62 0.81 -4.27
CA VAL A 111 17.97 0.43 -3.86
C VAL A 111 18.18 0.69 -2.37
N GLU A 112 17.78 1.86 -1.88
CA GLU A 112 17.87 2.20 -0.44
C GLU A 112 17.03 1.27 0.44
N SER A 113 15.87 0.83 -0.05
CA SER A 113 15.00 -0.11 0.64
C SER A 113 15.56 -1.54 0.64
N ALA A 114 16.14 -1.97 -0.49
CA ALA A 114 16.64 -3.32 -0.69
C ALA A 114 18.08 -3.55 -0.19
N LYS A 115 18.84 -2.49 0.15
CA LYS A 115 20.28 -2.58 0.49
C LYS A 115 20.65 -3.56 1.61
N TYR A 116 19.72 -3.85 2.52
CA TYR A 116 19.95 -4.83 3.60
C TYR A 116 19.91 -6.28 3.09
N TYR A 117 19.24 -6.51 1.97
CA TYR A 117 19.05 -7.81 1.35
C TYR A 117 20.04 -8.05 0.21
N LEU A 118 20.24 -7.03 -0.64
CA LEU A 118 21.12 -7.14 -1.81
C LEU A 118 22.59 -6.96 -1.45
N THR A 119 23.46 -7.43 -2.34
CA THR A 119 24.90 -7.20 -2.29
C THR A 119 25.25 -5.81 -2.82
N GLY A 120 26.43 -5.31 -2.44
CA GLY A 120 27.01 -4.06 -2.96
C GLY A 120 28.52 -4.19 -3.05
N PHE A 121 29.14 -3.25 -3.76
CA PHE A 121 30.58 -3.26 -4.05
C PHE A 121 31.27 -2.13 -3.29
N ARG A 122 32.23 -2.46 -2.43
CA ARG A 122 33.03 -1.47 -1.71
C ARG A 122 34.39 -1.30 -2.40
N THR A 123 34.76 -0.06 -2.64
CA THR A 123 36.07 0.32 -3.21
C THR A 123 36.75 1.36 -2.31
N ALA A 124 38.02 1.68 -2.58
CA ALA A 124 38.71 2.79 -1.92
C ALA A 124 37.98 4.13 -2.08
N ASN A 125 37.20 4.27 -3.15
CA ASN A 125 36.45 5.48 -3.47
C ASN A 125 35.00 5.45 -2.95
N GLY A 126 34.59 4.44 -2.18
CA GLY A 126 33.25 4.34 -1.57
C GLY A 126 32.45 3.12 -2.05
N ASP A 127 31.16 3.13 -1.71
CA ASP A 127 30.22 2.03 -1.97
C ASP A 127 29.42 2.26 -3.25
N TYR A 128 29.25 1.19 -4.02
CA TYR A 128 28.60 1.16 -5.34
C TYR A 128 27.56 0.04 -5.39
N PHE A 129 26.43 0.31 -6.02
CA PHE A 129 25.37 -0.69 -6.23
C PHE A 129 25.43 -1.33 -7.61
N LYS A 130 25.97 -0.63 -8.60
CA LYS A 130 25.99 -0.96 -10.03
C LYS A 130 24.58 -1.22 -10.57
N PRO A 131 23.72 -0.19 -10.64
CA PRO A 131 22.29 -0.35 -10.96
C PRO A 131 22.04 -0.91 -12.37
N SER A 132 22.93 -0.64 -13.33
CA SER A 132 22.81 -1.05 -14.73
C SER A 132 23.42 -2.43 -15.02
N ASP A 133 24.22 -2.98 -14.10
CA ASP A 133 24.75 -4.34 -14.24
C ASP A 133 23.61 -5.35 -14.11
N TYR A 134 23.75 -6.49 -14.78
CA TYR A 134 22.76 -7.56 -14.69
C TYR A 134 22.76 -8.23 -13.30
N ALA A 135 21.58 -8.65 -12.86
CA ALA A 135 21.43 -9.42 -11.64
C ALA A 135 21.95 -10.85 -11.86
N VAL A 136 22.91 -11.28 -11.05
CA VAL A 136 23.54 -12.60 -11.13
C VAL A 136 23.08 -13.54 -10.01
N ARG A 137 23.15 -14.85 -10.23
CA ARG A 137 22.59 -15.87 -9.35
C ARG A 137 23.12 -15.83 -7.93
N GLU A 138 24.41 -15.61 -7.70
CA GLU A 138 24.95 -15.56 -6.33
C GLU A 138 24.44 -14.36 -5.52
N ASP A 139 24.33 -13.19 -6.15
CA ASP A 139 23.78 -11.99 -5.51
C ASP A 139 22.31 -12.20 -5.13
N MET A 140 21.56 -12.87 -6.02
CA MET A 140 20.14 -13.14 -5.77
C MET A 140 19.96 -14.22 -4.72
N ALA A 141 20.85 -15.21 -4.62
CA ALA A 141 20.83 -16.19 -3.54
C ALA A 141 20.92 -15.51 -2.17
N VAL A 142 21.83 -14.54 -2.02
CA VAL A 142 21.95 -13.72 -0.80
C VAL A 142 20.65 -12.98 -0.52
N ALA A 143 20.09 -12.33 -1.54
CA ALA A 143 18.86 -11.56 -1.43
C ALA A 143 17.68 -12.42 -0.94
N LEU A 144 17.49 -13.61 -1.53
CA LEU A 144 16.39 -14.52 -1.21
C LEU A 144 16.56 -15.16 0.18
N VAL A 145 17.79 -15.54 0.54
CA VAL A 145 18.10 -16.09 1.89
C VAL A 145 17.80 -15.04 2.96
N LYS A 146 18.24 -13.80 2.76
CA LYS A 146 17.95 -12.70 3.68
C LYS A 146 16.48 -12.33 3.69
N ALA A 147 15.80 -12.36 2.54
CA ALA A 147 14.36 -12.11 2.46
C ALA A 147 13.55 -13.15 3.25
N LYS A 148 14.00 -14.41 3.25
CA LYS A 148 13.43 -15.48 4.07
C LYS A 148 13.89 -15.47 5.54
N GLY A 149 14.77 -14.55 5.93
CA GLY A 149 15.29 -14.46 7.30
C GLY A 149 16.28 -15.58 7.67
N LEU A 150 16.84 -16.27 6.69
CA LEU A 150 17.65 -17.48 6.87
C LEU A 150 19.16 -17.19 6.99
N GLN A 151 19.60 -15.93 6.99
CA GLN A 151 21.02 -15.55 6.97
C GLN A 151 21.85 -16.08 8.14
N ASN A 152 21.19 -16.39 9.26
CA ASN A 152 21.84 -16.87 10.48
C ASN A 152 21.72 -18.39 10.63
N GLU A 153 21.05 -19.09 9.72
CA GLU A 153 20.92 -20.55 9.74
C GLU A 153 22.31 -21.22 9.73
N ASN A 154 22.41 -22.29 10.50
CA ASN A 154 23.55 -23.19 10.41
C ASN A 154 23.38 -24.06 9.17
N VAL A 155 24.44 -24.21 8.40
CA VAL A 155 24.45 -24.99 7.17
C VAL A 155 25.73 -25.80 7.10
N ASP A 156 25.60 -27.06 6.66
CA ASP A 156 26.76 -27.86 6.34
C ASP A 156 27.35 -27.39 5.01
N MET A 157 28.55 -26.82 5.07
CA MET A 157 29.26 -26.31 3.90
C MET A 157 29.67 -27.42 2.92
N SER A 158 29.66 -28.70 3.34
CA SER A 158 29.96 -29.84 2.49
C SER A 158 29.00 -29.96 1.30
N ILE A 159 27.77 -29.39 1.41
CA ILE A 159 26.77 -29.40 0.33
C ILE A 159 27.29 -28.75 -0.96
N LEU A 160 28.23 -27.81 -0.86
CA LEU A 160 28.83 -27.15 -2.01
C LEU A 160 29.78 -28.07 -2.80
N ASN A 161 30.26 -29.17 -2.23
CA ASN A 161 31.10 -30.14 -2.95
C ASN A 161 30.35 -30.88 -4.06
N ASN A 162 29.02 -30.85 -4.02
CA ASN A 162 28.18 -31.38 -5.09
C ASN A 162 28.17 -30.48 -6.33
N TYR A 163 28.80 -29.30 -6.28
CA TYR A 163 28.79 -28.31 -7.35
C TYR A 163 30.17 -28.19 -8.00
N ILE A 164 30.25 -28.41 -9.31
CA ILE A 164 31.50 -28.40 -10.07
C ILE A 164 32.15 -27.02 -10.14
N ASP A 165 31.33 -25.97 -10.01
CA ASP A 165 31.70 -24.57 -10.11
C ASP A 165 31.69 -23.86 -8.75
N LYS A 166 31.79 -24.63 -7.65
CA LYS A 166 31.83 -24.07 -6.29
C LYS A 166 32.96 -23.04 -6.10
N ASP A 167 34.08 -23.21 -6.81
CA ASP A 167 35.24 -22.34 -6.70
C ASP A 167 35.04 -20.99 -7.44
N GLN A 168 33.97 -20.86 -8.23
CA GLN A 168 33.56 -19.60 -8.86
C GLN A 168 32.65 -18.76 -7.95
N ILE A 169 32.21 -19.31 -6.82
CA ILE A 169 31.41 -18.59 -5.83
C ILE A 169 32.30 -17.58 -5.12
N SER A 170 31.83 -16.35 -5.01
CA SER A 170 32.47 -15.32 -4.18
C SER A 170 32.63 -15.85 -2.73
N PRO A 171 33.85 -15.89 -2.14
CA PRO A 171 34.09 -16.54 -0.84
C PRO A 171 33.16 -16.09 0.29
N ASN A 172 32.87 -14.78 0.35
CA ASN A 172 32.00 -14.19 1.36
C ASN A 172 30.51 -14.52 1.17
N LEU A 173 30.13 -15.07 0.02
CA LEU A 173 28.75 -15.45 -0.32
C LEU A 173 28.49 -16.96 -0.17
N MET A 174 29.54 -17.77 0.00
CA MET A 174 29.44 -19.24 0.06
C MET A 174 28.41 -19.73 1.08
N LYS A 175 28.38 -19.14 2.28
CA LYS A 175 27.39 -19.51 3.31
C LYS A 175 25.96 -19.30 2.83
N TYR A 176 25.68 -18.15 2.21
CA TYR A 176 24.34 -17.82 1.72
C TYR A 176 23.92 -18.78 0.59
N ILE A 177 24.84 -19.11 -0.31
CA ILE A 177 24.57 -20.04 -1.40
C ILE A 177 24.32 -21.45 -0.86
N ALA A 178 25.12 -21.91 0.11
CA ALA A 178 24.89 -23.18 0.78
C ALA A 178 23.51 -23.24 1.43
N ILE A 179 23.06 -22.16 2.10
CA ILE A 179 21.71 -22.06 2.67
C ILE A 179 20.65 -22.10 1.58
N ALA A 180 20.83 -21.33 0.50
CA ALA A 180 19.88 -21.28 -0.61
C ALA A 180 19.66 -22.66 -1.23
N ILE A 181 20.74 -23.44 -1.39
CA ILE A 181 20.71 -24.82 -1.89
C ILE A 181 20.06 -25.74 -0.87
N SER A 182 20.53 -25.72 0.39
CA SER A 182 20.05 -26.61 1.45
C SER A 182 18.54 -26.45 1.70
N LYS A 183 18.01 -25.24 1.54
CA LYS A 183 16.60 -24.93 1.74
C LYS A 183 15.77 -24.99 0.45
N GLY A 184 16.36 -25.45 -0.66
CA GLY A 184 15.69 -25.56 -1.97
C GLY A 184 15.24 -24.23 -2.57
N ILE A 185 15.78 -23.11 -2.11
CA ILE A 185 15.48 -21.76 -2.63
C ILE A 185 16.06 -21.58 -4.02
N MET A 186 17.25 -22.15 -4.24
CA MET A 186 17.91 -22.22 -5.53
C MET A 186 18.50 -23.60 -5.75
N VAL A 187 18.38 -24.09 -6.97
CA VAL A 187 18.93 -25.39 -7.39
C VAL A 187 19.92 -25.21 -8.53
N GLY A 188 20.92 -26.10 -8.59
CA GLY A 188 21.85 -26.18 -9.70
C GLY A 188 21.29 -26.97 -10.87
N ASN A 189 21.91 -26.78 -12.03
CA ASN A 189 21.61 -27.55 -13.23
C ASN A 189 22.46 -28.83 -13.27
N PRO A 190 21.93 -29.95 -13.75
CA PRO A 190 22.73 -31.17 -13.92
C PRO A 190 23.84 -30.96 -14.94
N VAL A 191 25.02 -31.53 -14.68
CA VAL A 191 26.14 -31.54 -15.63
C VAL A 191 26.14 -32.88 -16.36
N THR A 192 26.15 -32.83 -17.70
CA THR A 192 26.16 -34.03 -18.54
C THR A 192 27.34 -34.94 -18.16
N ASN A 193 27.07 -36.23 -17.97
CA ASN A 193 28.05 -37.26 -17.58
C ASN A 193 28.74 -37.01 -16.22
N SER A 194 28.08 -36.32 -15.29
CA SER A 194 28.58 -36.14 -13.92
C SER A 194 27.44 -36.25 -12.90
N ASN A 195 27.78 -36.71 -11.68
CA ASN A 195 26.88 -36.66 -10.53
C ASN A 195 26.89 -35.29 -9.84
N GLN A 196 27.68 -34.34 -10.35
CA GLN A 196 27.74 -32.96 -9.84
C GLN A 196 26.77 -32.04 -10.58
N LEU A 197 26.33 -31.00 -9.87
CA LEU A 197 25.51 -29.91 -10.38
C LEU A 197 26.37 -28.70 -10.73
N ARG A 198 25.81 -27.75 -11.48
CA ARG A 198 26.37 -26.43 -11.77
C ARG A 198 25.47 -25.37 -11.17
N PHE A 199 26.00 -24.55 -10.27
CA PHE A 199 25.23 -23.47 -9.64
C PHE A 199 25.10 -22.25 -10.55
N ASP A 200 26.13 -21.98 -11.34
CA ASP A 200 26.35 -20.82 -12.21
C ASP A 200 26.31 -19.48 -11.46
N PRO A 201 27.30 -19.18 -10.59
CA PRO A 201 27.25 -18.02 -9.69
C PRO A 201 27.09 -16.67 -10.41
N GLN A 202 27.77 -16.52 -11.54
CA GLN A 202 27.72 -15.31 -12.38
C GLN A 202 26.63 -15.37 -13.47
N GLY A 203 25.82 -16.42 -13.48
CA GLY A 203 24.72 -16.58 -14.42
C GLY A 203 23.72 -15.43 -14.30
N VAL A 204 23.46 -14.75 -15.41
CA VAL A 204 22.51 -13.63 -15.46
C VAL A 204 21.08 -14.15 -15.36
N LEU A 205 20.26 -13.51 -14.52
CA LEU A 205 18.85 -13.83 -14.40
C LEU A 205 18.04 -13.21 -15.53
N THR A 206 17.20 -14.02 -16.15
CA THR A 206 16.12 -13.58 -17.02
C THR A 206 14.93 -13.04 -16.22
N ARG A 207 14.04 -12.26 -16.88
CA ARG A 207 12.81 -11.73 -16.30
C ARG A 207 11.90 -12.84 -15.77
N ALA A 208 11.79 -13.94 -16.49
CA ALA A 208 11.02 -15.11 -16.07
C ALA A 208 11.62 -15.76 -14.81
N GLN A 209 12.95 -15.88 -14.73
CA GLN A 209 13.63 -16.47 -13.57
C GLN A 209 13.53 -15.57 -12.34
N ALA A 210 13.69 -14.26 -12.49
CA ALA A 210 13.51 -13.29 -11.42
C ALA A 210 12.07 -13.34 -10.86
N ALA A 211 11.06 -13.40 -11.74
CA ALA A 211 9.67 -13.55 -11.35
C ALA A 211 9.43 -14.88 -10.61
N MET A 212 9.95 -16.00 -11.09
CA MET A 212 9.77 -17.30 -10.45
C MET A 212 10.42 -17.37 -9.07
N LEU A 213 11.65 -16.88 -8.91
CA LEU A 213 12.36 -16.92 -7.63
C LEU A 213 11.64 -16.10 -6.55
N LEU A 214 11.22 -14.89 -6.89
CA LEU A 214 10.46 -14.04 -5.96
C LEU A 214 9.04 -14.59 -5.74
N TYR A 215 8.40 -15.17 -6.76
CA TYR A 215 7.13 -15.88 -6.60
C TYR A 215 7.26 -17.03 -5.60
N ASN A 216 8.32 -17.84 -5.67
CA ASN A 216 8.55 -18.94 -4.72
C ASN A 216 8.82 -18.44 -3.29
N VAL A 217 9.41 -17.24 -3.14
CA VAL A 217 9.56 -16.61 -1.81
C VAL A 217 8.23 -16.10 -1.28
N ILE A 218 7.37 -15.52 -2.14
CA ILE A 218 6.06 -14.97 -1.76
C ILE A 218 5.02 -16.08 -1.55
N ASN A 219 5.06 -17.13 -2.36
CA ASN A 219 4.05 -18.17 -2.47
C ASN A 219 4.50 -19.51 -1.89
N THR A 220 5.44 -19.53 -0.93
CA THR A 220 5.66 -20.73 -0.10
C THR A 220 4.43 -21.02 0.77
N LYS A 221 3.41 -21.63 0.15
CA LYS A 221 2.52 -22.62 0.76
C LYS A 221 3.27 -23.95 0.68
N GLU A 222 3.27 -24.70 1.77
CA GLU A 222 3.83 -26.04 1.83
C GLU A 222 3.25 -26.92 0.71
N GLU A 223 4.12 -27.50 -0.12
CA GLU A 223 3.72 -28.62 -0.99
C GLU A 223 3.56 -29.87 -0.12
N LYS A 224 2.35 -30.42 -0.09
CA LYS A 224 2.14 -31.82 0.27
C LYS A 224 2.64 -32.68 -0.88
N ILE A 225 3.72 -33.41 -0.65
CA ILE A 225 4.11 -34.56 -1.47
C ILE A 225 3.87 -35.85 -0.68
N THR A 226 3.40 -36.87 -1.37
CA THR A 226 3.33 -38.25 -0.88
C THR A 226 4.53 -39.01 -1.45
N TYR A 227 5.27 -39.70 -0.59
CA TYR A 227 6.19 -40.77 -1.00
C TYR A 227 5.62 -42.09 -0.51
N ASP A 228 5.00 -42.85 -1.42
CA ASP A 228 5.07 -44.31 -1.36
C ASP A 228 6.35 -44.68 -2.13
N ASP A 229 7.41 -45.12 -1.44
CA ASP A 229 7.69 -46.55 -1.35
C ASP A 229 8.90 -46.78 -0.42
N ASN A 230 8.90 -47.98 0.15
CA ASN A 230 9.80 -48.47 1.17
C ASN A 230 11.28 -48.37 0.80
N ASN A 231 12.10 -47.81 1.70
CA ASN A 231 13.38 -48.40 2.11
C ASN A 231 14.03 -47.64 3.27
N GLY A 232 14.40 -48.40 4.31
CA GLY A 232 15.38 -47.97 5.30
C GLY A 232 14.83 -47.74 6.70
N ALA A 233 14.54 -48.83 7.40
CA ALA A 233 14.48 -48.82 8.85
C ALA A 233 15.77 -48.20 9.43
N GLN A 234 15.62 -47.14 10.22
CA GLN A 234 16.49 -46.85 11.35
C GLN A 234 15.60 -46.48 12.52
N ASN A 235 15.30 -47.49 13.34
CA ASN A 235 14.90 -47.30 14.72
C ASN A 235 16.04 -46.56 15.43
N ASN A 236 15.82 -45.28 15.77
CA ASN A 236 16.58 -44.66 16.85
C ASN A 236 15.64 -44.41 18.01
N GLN A 237 15.90 -45.16 19.08
CA GLN A 237 15.33 -44.93 20.41
C GLN A 237 15.43 -43.45 20.80
N GLN A 238 14.33 -43.01 21.39
CA GLN A 238 14.11 -41.74 22.07
C GLN A 238 15.27 -41.41 23.03
N LEU A 239 16.19 -40.52 22.60
CA LEU A 239 17.09 -39.83 23.52
C LEU A 239 16.23 -39.03 24.52
N GLY A 240 16.43 -39.24 25.82
CA GLY A 240 15.59 -38.74 26.92
C GLY A 240 15.56 -37.21 27.11
N TYR A 241 15.17 -36.46 26.11
CA TYR A 241 14.96 -35.02 26.18
C TYR A 241 13.61 -34.69 26.82
N GLN A 242 13.61 -33.75 27.77
CA GLN A 242 12.38 -33.31 28.43
C GLN A 242 11.53 -32.47 27.46
N LYS A 243 10.20 -32.63 27.53
CA LYS A 243 9.26 -31.84 26.72
C LYS A 243 8.55 -30.77 27.56
N PRO A 244 8.19 -29.61 26.97
CA PRO A 244 7.36 -28.63 27.65
C PRO A 244 5.94 -29.16 27.91
N ASN A 245 5.39 -28.84 29.08
CA ASN A 245 4.01 -29.02 29.46
C ASN A 245 3.35 -27.64 29.54
N VAL A 246 2.57 -27.31 28.52
CA VAL A 246 1.95 -26.02 28.24
C VAL A 246 0.53 -25.98 28.80
N SER A 247 0.22 -24.88 29.46
CA SER A 247 -1.12 -24.49 29.91
C SER A 247 -1.37 -23.05 29.49
N GLY A 248 -2.62 -22.61 29.48
CA GLY A 248 -2.93 -21.24 29.11
C GLY A 248 -4.35 -20.85 29.47
N TYR A 249 -4.56 -19.54 29.52
CA TYR A 249 -5.81 -18.90 29.90
C TYR A 249 -5.93 -17.53 29.23
N THR A 250 -7.13 -16.94 29.25
CA THR A 250 -7.35 -15.58 28.75
C THR A 250 -7.26 -14.57 29.90
N LYS A 251 -6.64 -13.42 29.64
CA LYS A 251 -6.54 -12.30 30.59
C LYS A 251 -6.75 -10.99 29.83
N GLY A 252 -7.92 -10.39 29.98
CA GLY A 252 -8.30 -9.21 29.20
C GLY A 252 -8.44 -9.52 27.71
N ASP A 253 -7.73 -8.78 26.87
CA ASP A 253 -7.67 -8.93 25.41
C ASP A 253 -6.55 -9.89 24.94
N LYS A 254 -5.88 -10.57 25.87
CA LYS A 254 -4.73 -11.45 25.58
C LYS A 254 -4.98 -12.91 25.96
N VAL A 255 -4.27 -13.80 25.29
CA VAL A 255 -4.03 -15.19 25.68
C VAL A 255 -2.70 -15.27 26.41
N VAL A 256 -2.67 -15.91 27.58
CA VAL A 256 -1.44 -16.16 28.33
C VAL A 256 -1.10 -17.63 28.22
N LEU A 257 0.12 -17.96 27.78
CA LEU A 257 0.65 -19.32 27.84
C LEU A 257 1.70 -19.42 28.94
N VAL A 258 1.72 -20.54 29.64
CA VAL A 258 2.68 -20.88 30.69
C VAL A 258 3.12 -22.33 30.51
N TRP A 259 4.41 -22.62 30.65
CA TRP A 259 4.95 -23.98 30.58
C TRP A 259 5.91 -24.30 31.73
N ASN A 260 6.18 -25.58 31.99
CA ASN A 260 7.14 -25.95 33.03
C ASN A 260 8.57 -25.59 32.62
N ARG A 261 9.39 -25.22 33.62
CA ARG A 261 10.83 -25.10 33.44
C ARG A 261 11.44 -26.47 33.14
N ILE A 262 12.39 -26.50 32.22
CA ILE A 262 13.19 -27.69 31.88
C ILE A 262 14.61 -27.45 32.38
N ASN A 263 15.09 -28.33 33.27
CA ASN A 263 16.43 -28.24 33.84
C ASN A 263 17.38 -29.18 33.11
N ASP A 264 17.57 -28.92 31.81
CA ASP A 264 18.49 -29.67 30.95
C ASP A 264 19.53 -28.70 30.38
N THR A 265 20.81 -29.01 30.58
CA THR A 265 21.93 -28.16 30.15
C THR A 265 22.01 -28.03 28.62
N ARG A 266 21.43 -28.99 27.88
CA ARG A 266 21.37 -29.05 26.42
C ARG A 266 20.26 -28.18 25.84
N LEU A 267 19.28 -27.77 26.64
CA LEU A 267 18.19 -26.91 26.17
C LEU A 267 18.77 -25.57 25.73
N LYS A 268 18.41 -25.02 24.58
CA LYS A 268 18.79 -23.67 24.14
C LYS A 268 17.69 -22.66 24.25
N GLY A 269 16.44 -23.11 24.30
CA GLY A 269 15.32 -22.20 24.35
C GLY A 269 13.99 -22.85 24.04
N TYR A 270 13.01 -22.01 23.80
CA TYR A 270 11.64 -22.40 23.49
C TYR A 270 11.14 -21.64 22.27
N ALA A 271 10.48 -22.33 21.35
CA ALA A 271 9.65 -21.70 20.32
C ALA A 271 8.19 -21.80 20.73
N VAL A 272 7.48 -20.67 20.71
CA VAL A 272 6.03 -20.63 20.88
C VAL A 272 5.38 -20.78 19.51
N VAL A 273 4.51 -21.77 19.36
CA VAL A 273 3.94 -22.18 18.07
C VAL A 273 2.41 -22.11 18.17
N ILE A 274 1.79 -21.63 17.11
CA ILE A 274 0.35 -21.46 17.00
C ILE A 274 -0.10 -22.02 15.65
N SER A 275 -1.20 -22.76 15.62
CA SER A 275 -1.80 -23.19 14.37
C SER A 275 -3.31 -23.09 14.39
N LYS A 276 -3.90 -22.89 13.21
CA LYS A 276 -5.36 -22.93 13.03
C LYS A 276 -5.86 -24.31 12.60
N ASN A 277 -5.03 -25.08 11.88
CA ASN A 277 -5.42 -26.31 11.21
C ASN A 277 -4.68 -27.56 11.74
N ASN A 278 -3.51 -27.39 12.35
CA ASN A 278 -2.77 -28.45 13.01
C ASN A 278 -3.12 -28.48 14.50
N ILE A 279 -3.70 -29.59 14.93
CA ILE A 279 -4.09 -29.82 16.34
C ILE A 279 -2.88 -30.03 17.27
N GLU A 280 -1.72 -30.35 16.71
CA GLU A 280 -0.47 -30.56 17.43
C GLU A 280 0.67 -29.78 16.78
N PRO A 281 0.63 -28.43 16.82
CA PRO A 281 1.62 -27.60 16.15
C PRO A 281 3.02 -27.80 16.73
N GLU A 282 4.04 -27.69 15.90
CA GLU A 282 5.45 -27.84 16.30
C GLU A 282 6.40 -26.94 15.50
N TYR A 283 7.47 -26.50 16.15
CA TYR A 283 8.54 -25.79 15.46
C TYR A 283 9.56 -26.79 14.93
N PRO A 284 10.10 -26.60 13.71
CA PRO A 284 9.88 -25.46 12.81
C PRO A 284 8.69 -25.57 11.86
N LYS A 285 8.02 -26.72 11.81
CA LYS A 285 7.02 -27.08 10.80
C LYS A 285 5.87 -26.08 10.72
N ASP A 286 5.25 -25.73 11.83
CA ASP A 286 4.06 -24.86 11.88
C ASP A 286 4.43 -23.39 12.13
N GLY A 287 5.70 -23.02 11.93
CA GLY A 287 6.20 -21.68 12.17
C GLY A 287 6.44 -21.37 13.64
N TYR A 288 6.45 -20.08 13.99
CA TYR A 288 6.58 -19.63 15.37
C TYR A 288 6.10 -18.18 15.56
N LEU A 289 5.60 -17.91 16.76
CA LEU A 289 5.30 -16.56 17.23
C LEU A 289 6.57 -15.87 17.69
N THR A 290 7.31 -16.54 18.57
CA THR A 290 8.59 -16.05 19.10
C THR A 290 9.48 -17.21 19.50
N ILE A 291 10.79 -16.96 19.52
CA ILE A 291 11.81 -17.88 20.02
C ILE A 291 12.50 -17.23 21.21
N PHE A 292 12.40 -17.88 22.36
CA PHE A 292 13.08 -17.50 23.57
C PHE A 292 14.40 -18.25 23.69
N ASN A 293 15.52 -17.53 23.52
CA ASN A 293 16.86 -18.09 23.75
C ASN A 293 17.24 -18.16 25.24
N ASN A 294 16.42 -17.58 26.13
CA ASN A 294 16.57 -17.74 27.58
C ASN A 294 15.73 -18.93 28.05
N ARG A 295 16.40 -19.92 28.65
CA ARG A 295 15.83 -21.17 29.18
C ARG A 295 14.92 -20.97 30.39
N ASP A 296 14.97 -19.80 31.01
CA ASP A 296 14.15 -19.45 32.17
C ASP A 296 12.81 -18.81 31.77
N ASN A 297 12.62 -18.48 30.50
CA ASN A 297 11.31 -18.01 30.02
C ASN A 297 10.33 -19.18 30.03
N THR A 298 9.31 -19.06 30.87
CA THR A 298 8.26 -20.08 31.05
C THR A 298 6.85 -19.55 30.84
N TYR A 299 6.69 -18.32 30.31
CA TYR A 299 5.40 -17.75 29.98
C TYR A 299 5.48 -16.71 28.85
N ILE A 300 4.33 -16.41 28.24
CA ILE A 300 4.14 -15.32 27.27
C ILE A 300 2.70 -14.81 27.30
N GLU A 301 2.51 -13.51 27.06
CA GLU A 301 1.20 -12.94 26.73
C GLU A 301 1.11 -12.68 25.22
N ILE A 302 0.01 -13.11 24.60
CA ILE A 302 -0.22 -13.12 23.15
C ILE A 302 -1.49 -12.33 22.84
N SER A 303 -1.37 -11.36 21.96
CA SER A 303 -2.42 -10.44 21.52
C SER A 303 -2.64 -10.56 20.01
N VAL A 304 -3.73 -9.98 19.49
CA VAL A 304 -4.05 -10.06 18.05
C VAL A 304 -3.03 -9.39 17.13
N ASP A 305 -2.26 -8.43 17.65
CA ASP A 305 -1.14 -7.77 16.96
C ASP A 305 0.18 -8.53 17.07
N SER A 306 0.21 -9.67 17.79
CA SER A 306 1.40 -10.52 17.86
C SER A 306 1.64 -11.17 16.50
N LYS A 307 2.80 -10.83 15.90
CA LYS A 307 3.17 -11.28 14.56
C LYS A 307 3.55 -12.76 14.57
N TYR A 308 2.85 -13.57 13.79
CA TYR A 308 3.15 -14.98 13.57
C TYR A 308 4.01 -15.16 12.31
N ASN A 309 5.05 -16.00 12.40
CA ASN A 309 6.01 -16.20 11.32
C ASN A 309 5.87 -17.62 10.76
N ASN A 310 5.70 -17.72 9.44
CA ASN A 310 5.70 -18.98 8.68
C ASN A 310 4.65 -20.01 9.15
N GLY A 311 3.45 -19.54 9.49
CA GLY A 311 2.34 -20.37 9.96
C GLY A 311 1.28 -20.72 8.92
N ASP A 312 0.25 -21.44 9.37
CA ASP A 312 -0.88 -21.89 8.54
C ASP A 312 -2.09 -20.92 8.54
N PHE A 313 -1.93 -19.72 9.10
CA PHE A 313 -2.85 -18.60 9.00
C PHE A 313 -2.10 -17.31 8.64
N GLY A 314 -2.83 -16.19 8.51
CA GLY A 314 -2.23 -14.89 8.17
C GLY A 314 -1.20 -14.41 9.20
N VAL A 315 -0.57 -13.26 8.93
CA VAL A 315 0.51 -12.70 9.77
C VAL A 315 0.06 -12.39 11.21
N TYR A 316 -1.24 -12.21 11.44
CA TYR A 316 -1.82 -11.81 12.71
C TYR A 316 -2.97 -12.74 13.12
N LEU A 317 -3.13 -12.92 14.43
CA LEU A 317 -4.23 -13.66 15.02
C LEU A 317 -5.54 -12.88 14.85
N LYS A 318 -6.64 -13.59 14.62
CA LYS A 318 -7.96 -12.97 14.51
C LYS A 318 -8.72 -13.05 15.82
N SER A 319 -9.22 -11.88 16.23
CA SER A 319 -10.17 -11.70 17.33
C SER A 319 -11.34 -12.70 17.22
N GLY A 320 -11.65 -13.38 18.32
CA GLY A 320 -12.78 -14.30 18.41
C GLY A 320 -12.61 -15.65 17.70
N GLU A 321 -11.47 -15.94 17.10
CA GLU A 321 -11.17 -17.25 16.50
C GLU A 321 -10.42 -18.18 17.48
N GLU A 322 -10.53 -19.49 17.25
CA GLU A 322 -9.81 -20.51 18.01
C GLU A 322 -8.51 -20.91 17.32
N TYR A 323 -7.49 -21.17 18.14
CA TYR A 323 -6.17 -21.62 17.69
C TYR A 323 -5.64 -22.72 18.62
N TYR A 324 -4.78 -23.57 18.07
CA TYR A 324 -3.98 -24.54 18.80
C TYR A 324 -2.62 -23.91 19.13
N PHE A 325 -2.21 -24.02 20.38
CA PHE A 325 -0.97 -23.45 20.90
C PHE A 325 -0.10 -24.56 21.46
N SER A 326 1.20 -24.52 21.15
CA SER A 326 2.20 -25.39 21.75
C SER A 326 3.50 -24.63 21.99
N VAL A 327 4.40 -25.26 22.74
CA VAL A 327 5.76 -24.78 22.94
C VAL A 327 6.71 -25.92 22.59
N THR A 328 7.67 -25.65 21.72
CA THR A 328 8.70 -26.60 21.32
C THR A 328 10.00 -26.27 22.06
N ALA A 329 10.53 -27.21 22.82
CA ALA A 329 11.86 -27.10 23.41
C ALA A 329 12.91 -27.29 22.31
N ILE A 330 13.83 -26.33 22.20
CA ILE A 330 14.94 -26.36 21.25
C ILE A 330 16.18 -26.78 22.01
N TYR A 331 16.82 -27.87 21.62
CA TYR A 331 18.05 -28.37 22.22
C TYR A 331 19.25 -28.18 21.27
N ASP A 332 20.45 -28.42 21.81
CA ASP A 332 21.67 -28.56 21.02
C ASP A 332 21.49 -29.52 19.83
N ASN A 333 22.30 -29.33 18.77
CA ASN A 333 22.27 -30.13 17.54
C ASN A 333 20.91 -30.14 16.81
N ASN A 334 20.13 -29.06 16.94
CA ASN A 334 18.83 -28.90 16.28
C ASN A 334 17.81 -29.99 16.64
N VAL A 335 17.85 -30.49 17.88
CA VAL A 335 16.81 -31.39 18.38
C VAL A 335 15.62 -30.57 18.87
N TYR A 336 14.45 -30.81 18.28
CA TYR A 336 13.21 -30.12 18.62
C TYR A 336 12.25 -31.08 19.32
N VAL A 337 11.81 -30.71 20.52
CA VAL A 337 10.92 -31.55 21.33
C VAL A 337 9.63 -30.79 21.59
N LYS A 338 8.59 -31.16 20.85
CA LYS A 338 7.24 -30.62 20.96
C LYS A 338 6.64 -30.90 22.34
N GLY A 339 6.05 -29.88 22.95
CA GLY A 339 5.21 -30.02 24.14
C GLY A 339 3.81 -30.58 23.83
N ASN A 340 2.93 -30.57 24.81
CA ASN A 340 1.50 -30.77 24.54
C ASN A 340 0.91 -29.54 23.81
N SER A 341 -0.20 -29.78 23.11
CA SER A 341 -1.00 -28.76 22.47
C SER A 341 -2.21 -28.40 23.32
N ILE A 342 -2.58 -27.13 23.36
CA ILE A 342 -3.82 -26.64 23.99
C ILE A 342 -4.60 -25.80 22.99
N LYS A 343 -5.93 -25.89 23.02
CA LYS A 343 -6.81 -25.08 22.16
C LYS A 343 -7.37 -23.92 22.96
N LEU A 344 -7.15 -22.68 22.50
CA LEU A 344 -7.68 -21.48 23.13
C LEU A 344 -8.32 -20.55 22.10
N ARG A 345 -9.35 -19.83 22.54
CA ARG A 345 -10.02 -18.81 21.73
C ARG A 345 -9.40 -17.44 22.00
N MET A 346 -8.98 -16.73 20.96
CA MET A 346 -8.55 -15.34 21.08
C MET A 346 -9.72 -14.47 21.57
N PRO A 347 -9.52 -13.62 22.59
CA PRO A 347 -10.55 -12.70 23.05
C PRO A 347 -11.10 -11.85 21.91
N VAL A 348 -12.39 -11.50 21.98
CA VAL A 348 -13.02 -10.62 20.99
C VAL A 348 -12.56 -9.19 21.25
N VAL A 349 -11.56 -8.74 20.50
CA VAL A 349 -11.19 -7.32 20.37
C VAL A 349 -12.18 -6.67 19.38
N PRO A 350 -12.91 -5.60 19.76
CA PRO A 350 -13.87 -4.95 18.87
C PRO A 350 -13.24 -4.47 17.55
N ASN A 351 -13.91 -4.71 16.41
CA ASN A 351 -13.54 -4.25 15.05
C ASN A 351 -13.66 -2.73 14.84
N TYR A 352 -13.83 -1.97 15.92
CA TYR A 352 -14.00 -0.52 15.88
C TYR A 352 -12.63 0.15 15.83
N PHE A 353 -12.29 0.71 14.68
CA PHE A 353 -11.17 1.64 14.56
C PHE A 353 -11.72 3.04 14.78
N GLU A 354 -11.17 3.72 15.77
CA GLU A 354 -11.62 5.08 16.06
C GLU A 354 -11.31 5.99 14.88
N LYS A 355 -12.29 6.79 14.48
CA LYS A 355 -12.11 7.77 13.40
C LYS A 355 -11.86 9.15 14.02
N PRO A 356 -10.98 9.98 13.43
CA PRO A 356 -10.82 11.35 13.88
C PRO A 356 -12.15 12.12 13.77
N TYR A 357 -12.51 12.84 14.84
CA TYR A 357 -13.61 13.78 14.87
C TYR A 357 -13.07 15.21 14.75
N VAL A 358 -13.00 15.67 13.51
CA VAL A 358 -12.40 16.94 13.11
C VAL A 358 -13.33 18.10 13.42
N LYS A 359 -12.76 19.16 13.99
CA LYS A 359 -13.34 20.50 14.15
C LYS A 359 -12.34 21.54 13.66
N TYR A 360 -12.83 22.76 13.44
CA TYR A 360 -11.96 23.90 13.21
C TYR A 360 -12.38 25.08 14.09
N GLU A 361 -11.42 25.93 14.40
CA GLU A 361 -11.63 27.22 15.06
C GLU A 361 -10.57 28.23 14.60
N TYR A 362 -10.78 29.50 14.94
CA TYR A 362 -9.75 30.52 14.82
C TYR A 362 -9.16 30.78 16.21
N LYS A 363 -7.93 30.30 16.44
CA LYS A 363 -7.20 30.51 17.69
C LYS A 363 -6.05 31.48 17.43
N ASP A 364 -5.96 32.53 18.23
CA ASP A 364 -4.97 33.61 18.07
C ASP A 364 -4.91 34.13 16.62
N ASN A 365 -6.10 34.34 16.04
CA ASN A 365 -6.29 34.85 14.68
C ASN A 365 -5.86 33.88 13.55
N LYS A 366 -5.53 32.62 13.84
CA LYS A 366 -5.10 31.61 12.86
C LYS A 366 -6.10 30.47 12.72
N PHE A 367 -6.23 29.91 11.52
CA PHE A 367 -7.09 28.74 11.27
C PHE A 367 -6.47 27.47 11.85
N VAL A 368 -7.14 26.86 12.83
CA VAL A 368 -6.69 25.64 13.50
C VAL A 368 -7.67 24.52 13.27
N LEU A 369 -7.18 23.37 12.81
CA LEU A 369 -7.90 22.10 12.81
C LEU A 369 -7.52 21.31 14.05
N SER A 370 -8.50 20.66 14.68
CA SER A 370 -8.30 19.78 15.83
C SER A 370 -9.17 18.53 15.76
N TRP A 371 -8.73 17.46 16.39
CA TRP A 371 -9.45 16.19 16.53
C TRP A 371 -9.22 15.61 17.94
N GLN A 372 -10.01 14.60 18.32
CA GLN A 372 -9.80 13.92 19.60
C GLN A 372 -8.59 12.99 19.54
N PRO A 373 -7.85 12.82 20.67
CA PRO A 373 -6.81 11.81 20.77
C PRO A 373 -7.39 10.40 20.54
N ILE A 374 -6.66 9.58 19.80
CA ILE A 374 -7.00 8.17 19.60
C ILE A 374 -5.99 7.33 20.36
N ASN A 375 -6.45 6.61 21.38
CA ASN A 375 -5.60 5.74 22.19
C ASN A 375 -5.64 4.31 21.66
N ASP A 376 -5.02 4.10 20.50
CA ASP A 376 -4.91 2.80 19.85
C ASP A 376 -3.44 2.51 19.52
N SER A 377 -2.94 1.34 19.94
CA SER A 377 -1.55 0.93 19.69
C SER A 377 -1.26 0.72 18.20
N ARG A 378 -2.30 0.46 17.40
CA ARG A 378 -2.24 0.23 15.95
C ARG A 378 -2.18 1.53 15.16
N LEU A 379 -2.46 2.69 15.78
CA LEU A 379 -2.41 3.99 15.11
C LEU A 379 -0.95 4.39 14.86
N ILE A 380 -0.64 4.69 13.60
CA ILE A 380 0.67 5.18 13.16
C ILE A 380 0.69 6.71 13.15
N GLY A 381 -0.38 7.35 12.66
CA GLY A 381 -0.41 8.81 12.55
C GLY A 381 -1.62 9.33 11.80
N TYR A 382 -1.55 10.58 11.36
CA TYR A 382 -2.67 11.31 10.76
C TYR A 382 -2.28 12.00 9.46
N TYR A 383 -3.10 11.85 8.42
CA TYR A 383 -3.05 12.71 7.23
C TYR A 383 -4.07 13.83 7.35
N VAL A 384 -3.63 15.07 7.15
CA VAL A 384 -4.52 16.24 7.03
C VAL A 384 -4.93 16.37 5.57
N VAL A 385 -6.23 16.26 5.29
CA VAL A 385 -6.77 16.16 3.92
C VAL A 385 -7.75 17.30 3.67
N ILE A 386 -7.61 17.94 2.51
CA ILE A 386 -8.37 19.13 2.12
C ILE A 386 -8.90 18.93 0.71
N SER A 387 -10.12 19.38 0.43
CA SER A 387 -10.68 19.35 -0.92
C SER A 387 -11.60 20.52 -1.18
N LYS A 388 -11.64 20.99 -2.43
CA LYS A 388 -12.58 22.03 -2.89
C LYS A 388 -13.88 21.44 -3.43
N LYS A 389 -13.88 20.21 -3.93
CA LYS A 389 -15.02 19.55 -4.60
C LYS A 389 -15.58 18.37 -3.82
N ASN A 390 -14.73 17.54 -3.20
CA ASN A 390 -15.17 16.37 -2.43
C ASN A 390 -15.65 16.80 -1.03
N LYS A 391 -16.91 16.47 -0.72
CA LYS A 391 -17.52 16.78 0.59
C LYS A 391 -16.99 15.89 1.71
N GLU A 392 -16.43 14.73 1.39
CA GLU A 392 -15.86 13.76 2.31
C GLU A 392 -14.43 13.42 1.90
N PRO A 393 -13.49 14.39 2.00
CA PRO A 393 -12.15 14.16 1.54
C PRO A 393 -11.43 13.14 2.42
N LYS A 394 -10.67 12.25 1.78
CA LYS A 394 -9.91 11.19 2.44
C LYS A 394 -8.58 10.91 1.73
N TYR A 395 -7.60 10.45 2.48
CA TYR A 395 -6.34 9.97 1.93
C TYR A 395 -6.48 8.49 1.52
N PRO A 396 -5.87 8.06 0.39
CA PRO A 396 -5.06 8.84 -0.54
C PRO A 396 -5.82 9.63 -1.61
N ASP A 397 -7.12 9.35 -1.79
CA ASP A 397 -7.92 9.80 -2.93
C ASP A 397 -7.93 11.33 -3.17
N ASN A 398 -7.77 12.15 -2.13
CA ASN A 398 -7.81 13.61 -2.22
C ASN A 398 -6.47 14.30 -1.93
N GLY A 399 -5.37 13.56 -1.96
CA GLY A 399 -4.06 14.08 -1.59
C GLY A 399 -3.94 14.34 -0.09
N TYR A 400 -2.97 15.15 0.33
CA TYR A 400 -2.77 15.52 1.73
C TYR A 400 -1.89 16.78 1.87
N LEU A 401 -2.06 17.51 2.97
CA LEU A 401 -1.19 18.62 3.34
C LEU A 401 0.09 18.11 4.02
N VAL A 402 -0.10 17.30 5.07
CA VAL A 402 0.99 16.77 5.89
C VAL A 402 0.60 15.43 6.49
N PHE A 403 1.60 14.59 6.71
CA PHE A 403 1.49 13.39 7.54
C PHE A 403 2.13 13.67 8.90
N ILE A 404 1.36 13.48 9.96
CA ILE A 404 1.77 13.68 11.34
C ILE A 404 2.02 12.29 11.94
N ASN A 405 3.29 11.95 12.15
CA ASN A 405 3.72 10.64 12.66
C ASN A 405 3.76 10.58 14.21
N ASP A 406 3.48 11.70 14.90
CA ASP A 406 3.24 11.69 16.33
C ASP A 406 1.74 11.55 16.61
N LYS A 407 1.34 10.38 17.10
CA LYS A 407 -0.06 10.06 17.44
C LYS A 407 -0.66 10.95 18.54
N ASN A 408 0.17 11.65 19.32
CA ASN A 408 -0.30 12.55 20.37
C ASN A 408 -0.60 13.96 19.84
N THR A 409 -0.15 14.29 18.62
CA THR A 409 -0.47 15.56 17.99
C THR A 409 -1.89 15.50 17.45
N THR A 410 -2.80 16.29 18.04
CA THR A 410 -4.24 16.28 17.71
C THR A 410 -4.77 17.62 17.19
N GLN A 411 -3.87 18.51 16.80
CA GLN A 411 -4.23 19.80 16.20
C GLN A 411 -3.14 20.27 15.25
N ILE A 412 -3.51 21.13 14.30
CA ILE A 412 -2.59 21.77 13.37
C ILE A 412 -3.10 23.14 12.95
N THR A 413 -2.19 24.10 12.82
CA THR A 413 -2.47 25.40 12.21
C THR A 413 -2.29 25.32 10.70
N ILE A 414 -3.28 25.80 9.95
CA ILE A 414 -3.23 25.86 8.48
C ILE A 414 -2.90 27.29 8.07
N ASP A 415 -1.64 27.55 7.73
CA ASP A 415 -1.10 28.89 7.46
C ASP A 415 -0.43 29.03 6.08
N ASN A 416 -0.66 28.08 5.16
CA ASN A 416 -0.07 28.02 3.82
C ASN A 416 1.46 27.98 3.77
N THR A 417 2.15 27.62 4.85
CA THR A 417 3.61 27.41 4.83
C THR A 417 4.02 26.09 4.18
N ILE A 418 3.10 25.11 4.16
CA ILE A 418 3.31 23.77 3.61
C ILE A 418 2.51 23.66 2.30
N PRO A 419 3.14 23.31 1.16
CA PRO A 419 2.41 23.08 -0.08
C PRO A 419 1.58 21.79 0.01
N TYR A 420 0.33 21.85 -0.44
CA TYR A 420 -0.58 20.73 -0.52
C TYR A 420 -0.16 19.76 -1.64
N LYS A 421 -0.22 18.46 -1.36
CA LYS A 421 0.29 17.40 -2.26
C LYS A 421 -0.88 16.62 -2.88
N GLY A 422 -1.06 16.79 -4.19
CA GLY A 422 -2.17 16.19 -4.94
C GLY A 422 -3.51 16.90 -4.69
N GLY A 423 -4.63 16.25 -5.01
CA GLY A 423 -5.97 16.82 -4.77
C GLY A 423 -6.56 17.64 -5.92
N ASP A 424 -7.55 18.46 -5.61
CA ASP A 424 -8.44 19.12 -6.59
C ASP A 424 -8.35 20.65 -6.61
N PHE A 425 -7.35 21.21 -5.93
CA PHE A 425 -6.98 22.62 -5.95
C PHE A 425 -5.45 22.77 -6.13
N GLY A 426 -4.93 24.00 -6.14
CA GLY A 426 -3.49 24.25 -6.28
C GLY A 426 -2.70 23.92 -5.00
N GLU A 427 -1.42 24.26 -4.98
CA GLU A 427 -0.53 23.95 -3.84
C GLU A 427 -0.90 24.71 -2.55
N TYR A 428 -1.59 25.85 -2.66
CA TYR A 428 -1.90 26.70 -1.51
C TYR A 428 -3.39 27.03 -1.46
N LEU A 429 -3.94 27.11 -0.24
CA LEU A 429 -5.30 27.57 -0.01
C LEU A 429 -5.38 29.08 -0.27
N ARG A 430 -6.56 29.56 -0.61
CA ARG A 430 -6.81 30.98 -0.88
C ARG A 430 -7.76 31.57 0.14
N ASP A 431 -7.42 32.76 0.63
CA ASP A 431 -8.25 33.50 1.58
C ASP A 431 -9.62 33.82 0.98
N GLY A 432 -10.68 33.52 1.74
CA GLY A 432 -12.07 33.75 1.34
C GLY A 432 -12.69 32.63 0.51
N GLU A 433 -11.93 31.61 0.12
CA GLU A 433 -12.46 30.43 -0.55
C GLU A 433 -12.97 29.38 0.44
N GLU A 434 -13.91 28.56 -0.02
CA GLU A 434 -14.52 27.50 0.76
C GLU A 434 -13.87 26.14 0.46
N TYR A 435 -13.59 25.38 1.51
CA TYR A 435 -12.96 24.05 1.44
C TYR A 435 -13.63 23.07 2.41
N TYR A 436 -13.45 21.79 2.14
CA TYR A 436 -13.74 20.67 3.01
C TYR A 436 -12.45 20.16 3.63
N PHE A 437 -12.42 20.05 4.96
CA PHE A 437 -11.26 19.61 5.73
C PHE A 437 -11.58 18.31 6.47
N SER A 438 -10.66 17.37 6.44
CA SER A 438 -10.77 16.08 7.11
C SER A 438 -9.39 15.63 7.61
N VAL A 439 -9.39 14.63 8.48
CA VAL A 439 -8.19 13.96 8.96
C VAL A 439 -8.39 12.46 8.78
N THR A 440 -7.45 11.82 8.09
CA THR A 440 -7.45 10.37 7.89
C THR A 440 -6.44 9.73 8.83
N ALA A 441 -6.91 8.89 9.76
CA ALA A 441 -6.06 8.11 10.63
C ALA A 441 -5.40 6.97 9.84
N GLN A 442 -4.08 6.86 9.92
CA GLN A 442 -3.34 5.73 9.39
C GLN A 442 -3.15 4.72 10.52
N TYR A 443 -3.75 3.55 10.36
CA TYR A 443 -3.47 2.37 11.16
C TYR A 443 -2.49 1.46 10.42
N GLN A 444 -1.96 0.46 11.11
CA GLN A 444 -1.03 -0.53 10.53
C GLN A 444 -1.54 -1.21 9.26
N ASP A 445 -2.85 -1.48 9.15
CA ASP A 445 -3.44 -2.25 8.07
C ASP A 445 -4.41 -1.45 7.17
N ARG A 446 -4.77 -0.21 7.55
CA ARG A 446 -5.82 0.56 6.87
C ARG A 446 -5.74 2.06 7.12
N PHE A 447 -6.50 2.79 6.32
CA PHE A 447 -6.83 4.20 6.54
C PHE A 447 -8.27 4.34 6.99
N VAL A 448 -8.51 5.18 8.00
CA VAL A 448 -9.85 5.48 8.52
C VAL A 448 -10.08 6.98 8.43
N ALA A 449 -10.93 7.39 7.49
CA ALA A 449 -11.29 8.78 7.30
C ALA A 449 -12.16 9.28 8.45
N GLY A 450 -11.83 10.46 8.97
CA GLY A 450 -12.66 11.19 9.93
C GLY A 450 -13.91 11.81 9.29
N ASN A 451 -14.64 12.60 10.06
CA ASN A 451 -15.66 13.47 9.48
C ASN A 451 -15.01 14.61 8.69
N SER A 452 -15.81 15.21 7.81
CA SER A 452 -15.46 16.40 7.07
C SER A 452 -16.10 17.64 7.69
N VAL A 453 -15.34 18.73 7.77
CA VAL A 453 -15.84 20.06 8.15
C VAL A 453 -15.70 21.02 6.98
N LYS A 454 -16.77 21.77 6.69
CA LYS A 454 -16.80 22.78 5.63
C LYS A 454 -16.49 24.15 6.23
N ALA A 455 -15.51 24.85 5.68
CA ALA A 455 -15.12 26.17 6.18
C ALA A 455 -14.70 27.12 5.06
N VAL A 456 -14.93 28.42 5.27
CA VAL A 456 -14.26 29.46 4.50
C VAL A 456 -12.90 29.71 5.14
N TYR A 457 -11.85 29.46 4.38
CA TYR A 457 -10.48 29.56 4.85
C TYR A 457 -10.01 31.02 4.85
N TYR A 458 -9.37 31.42 5.94
CA TYR A 458 -8.55 32.61 6.01
C TYR A 458 -7.26 32.25 6.77
N SER A 459 -6.12 32.53 6.19
CA SER A 459 -4.80 32.42 6.82
C SER A 459 -4.70 33.27 8.10
N ASN A 460 -5.47 34.37 8.12
CA ASN A 460 -5.66 35.23 9.28
C ASN A 460 -7.09 35.82 9.28
N LEU A 461 -7.79 35.80 10.43
CA LEU A 461 -9.20 36.22 10.50
C LEU A 461 -9.42 37.73 10.24
N ASP A 462 -8.41 38.57 10.43
CA ASP A 462 -8.50 39.98 10.02
C ASP A 462 -8.66 40.14 8.50
N ILE A 463 -8.19 39.18 7.72
CA ILE A 463 -8.39 39.16 6.26
C ILE A 463 -9.87 39.00 5.91
N ALA A 464 -10.69 38.39 6.78
CA ALA A 464 -12.13 38.31 6.56
C ALA A 464 -12.79 39.70 6.49
N LYS A 465 -12.23 40.72 7.16
CA LYS A 465 -12.69 42.11 7.08
C LYS A 465 -12.36 42.77 5.74
N LEU A 466 -11.35 42.24 5.04
CA LEU A 466 -10.91 42.70 3.72
C LEU A 466 -11.73 42.09 2.57
N ARG A 467 -12.72 41.26 2.88
CA ARG A 467 -13.52 40.55 1.89
C ARG A 467 -14.68 41.40 1.37
N PRO A 468 -14.79 41.59 0.05
CA PRO A 468 -15.98 42.21 -0.55
C PRO A 468 -17.18 41.26 -0.47
N LYS A 469 -18.30 41.76 0.05
CA LYS A 469 -19.59 41.08 0.15
C LYS A 469 -20.47 41.48 -1.02
N LEU A 470 -20.57 40.61 -2.01
CA LEU A 470 -21.33 40.82 -3.24
C LEU A 470 -22.81 40.47 -3.05
N GLU A 471 -23.67 41.37 -3.52
CA GLU A 471 -25.12 41.22 -3.60
C GLU A 471 -25.59 41.52 -5.01
N ALA A 472 -26.69 40.89 -5.44
CA ALA A 472 -27.27 41.10 -6.76
C ALA A 472 -28.75 41.49 -6.65
N LYS A 473 -29.15 42.51 -7.41
CA LYS A 473 -30.56 42.92 -7.56
C LYS A 473 -30.92 43.06 -9.03
N THR A 474 -31.95 42.36 -9.47
CA THR A 474 -32.49 42.53 -10.83
C THR A 474 -33.30 43.81 -10.91
N ILE A 475 -32.99 44.67 -11.88
CA ILE A 475 -33.68 45.93 -12.11
C ILE A 475 -34.31 45.93 -13.52
N LYS A 476 -35.56 46.38 -13.60
CA LYS A 476 -36.29 46.61 -14.86
C LYS A 476 -36.39 48.12 -15.08
N LYS A 477 -35.82 48.65 -16.17
CA LYS A 477 -36.04 50.05 -16.57
C LYS A 477 -37.31 50.20 -17.41
N PHE A 478 -37.83 51.42 -17.47
CA PHE A 478 -39.10 51.80 -18.14
C PHE A 478 -39.17 51.37 -19.63
N PHE A 479 -38.02 51.25 -20.31
CA PHE A 479 -37.90 50.81 -21.71
C PHE A 479 -37.67 49.29 -21.91
N GLY A 480 -37.99 48.46 -20.90
CA GLY A 480 -37.88 46.99 -21.03
C GLY A 480 -36.47 46.40 -20.94
N ILE A 481 -35.43 47.23 -20.88
CA ILE A 481 -34.05 46.77 -20.60
C ILE A 481 -33.99 46.23 -19.17
N ARG A 482 -33.59 44.96 -19.06
CA ARG A 482 -33.33 44.29 -17.78
C ARG A 482 -31.82 44.15 -17.60
N TYR A 483 -31.35 44.50 -16.41
CA TYR A 483 -29.97 44.29 -16.00
C TYR A 483 -29.94 43.83 -14.55
N ILE A 484 -28.83 43.21 -14.16
CA ILE A 484 -28.53 42.89 -12.78
C ILE A 484 -27.59 43.97 -12.26
N THR A 485 -27.95 44.64 -11.17
CA THR A 485 -27.02 45.47 -10.42
C THR A 485 -26.32 44.58 -9.41
N LEU A 486 -25.01 44.44 -9.57
CA LEU A 486 -24.12 43.87 -8.58
C LEU A 486 -23.63 44.98 -7.66
N ARG A 487 -23.70 44.79 -6.34
CA ARG A 487 -23.22 45.74 -5.33
C ARG A 487 -22.36 45.04 -4.30
N TRP A 488 -21.40 45.74 -3.72
CA TRP A 488 -20.62 45.24 -2.60
C TRP A 488 -20.41 46.31 -1.53
N ASN A 489 -20.02 45.88 -0.32
CA ASN A 489 -19.69 46.83 0.74
C ASN A 489 -18.43 47.62 0.38
N LYS A 490 -18.39 48.89 0.79
CA LYS A 490 -17.16 49.67 0.78
C LYS A 490 -16.17 49.05 1.76
N ILE A 491 -14.90 49.00 1.37
CA ILE A 491 -13.81 48.54 2.22
C ILE A 491 -12.89 49.75 2.44
N ASP A 492 -12.75 50.15 3.70
CA ASP A 492 -11.87 51.24 4.07
C ASP A 492 -10.49 50.67 4.41
N ASN A 493 -9.61 50.68 3.42
CA ASN A 493 -8.25 50.19 3.54
C ASN A 493 -7.33 50.96 2.57
N ASP A 494 -6.25 51.51 3.10
CA ASP A 494 -5.28 52.32 2.37
C ASP A 494 -4.53 51.53 1.30
N LYS A 495 -4.31 50.23 1.51
CA LYS A 495 -3.68 49.31 0.55
C LYS A 495 -4.61 48.82 -0.55
N LEU A 496 -5.91 49.09 -0.49
CA LEU A 496 -6.86 48.66 -1.52
C LEU A 496 -6.65 49.46 -2.81
N LEU A 497 -6.29 48.76 -3.88
CA LEU A 497 -6.07 49.30 -5.22
C LEU A 497 -7.32 49.25 -6.11
N GLY A 498 -8.30 48.42 -5.76
CA GLY A 498 -9.53 48.28 -6.54
C GLY A 498 -10.10 46.87 -6.54
N TYR A 499 -10.86 46.54 -7.57
CA TYR A 499 -11.61 45.29 -7.67
C TYR A 499 -11.50 44.65 -9.06
N LYS A 500 -11.56 43.31 -9.11
CA LYS A 500 -11.78 42.53 -10.33
C LYS A 500 -13.06 41.72 -10.21
N ILE A 501 -13.97 41.86 -11.16
CA ILE A 501 -15.17 41.03 -11.23
C ILE A 501 -14.91 39.87 -12.18
N VAL A 502 -15.18 38.66 -11.69
CA VAL A 502 -14.92 37.40 -12.39
C VAL A 502 -16.23 36.66 -12.58
N ILE A 503 -16.42 36.10 -13.77
CA ILE A 503 -17.64 35.42 -14.21
C ILE A 503 -17.30 34.07 -14.83
N SER A 504 -18.12 33.05 -14.53
CA SER A 504 -18.01 31.72 -15.14
C SER A 504 -19.40 31.11 -15.38
N GLU A 505 -19.55 30.38 -16.48
CA GLU A 505 -20.76 29.58 -16.75
C GLU A 505 -20.74 28.26 -15.97
N ASN A 506 -19.55 27.70 -15.76
CA ASN A 506 -19.39 26.30 -15.35
C ASN A 506 -18.65 26.13 -14.02
N ASN A 507 -17.90 27.15 -13.58
CA ASN A 507 -17.16 27.10 -12.32
C ASN A 507 -17.96 27.75 -11.19
N SER A 508 -18.41 26.95 -10.22
CA SER A 508 -19.11 27.44 -9.02
C SER A 508 -18.23 28.27 -8.07
N THR A 509 -16.92 28.31 -8.32
CA THR A 509 -15.92 29.11 -7.61
C THR A 509 -15.00 29.82 -8.61
N PRO A 510 -15.48 30.89 -9.30
CA PRO A 510 -14.72 31.53 -10.38
C PRO A 510 -13.35 32.04 -9.94
N ASP A 511 -12.30 31.71 -10.69
CA ASP A 511 -10.89 32.04 -10.46
C ASP A 511 -10.48 33.23 -11.35
N TYR A 512 -9.90 34.29 -10.77
CA TYR A 512 -9.53 35.51 -11.51
C TYR A 512 -8.41 35.33 -12.56
N ILE A 513 -7.71 34.21 -12.54
CA ILE A 513 -6.67 33.83 -13.51
C ILE A 513 -7.26 32.97 -14.63
N LYS A 514 -8.19 32.06 -14.29
CA LYS A 514 -8.65 31.00 -15.21
C LYS A 514 -10.03 31.26 -15.82
N ASP A 515 -10.89 32.00 -15.13
CA ASP A 515 -12.25 32.29 -15.55
C ASP A 515 -12.37 33.68 -16.17
N GLY A 516 -13.58 34.03 -16.62
CA GLY A 516 -13.85 35.25 -17.34
C GLY A 516 -13.66 36.50 -16.52
N LEU A 517 -12.83 37.43 -16.97
CA LEU A 517 -12.72 38.78 -16.42
C LEU A 517 -13.82 39.66 -17.00
N LEU A 518 -14.80 40.05 -16.18
CA LEU A 518 -15.90 40.92 -16.58
C LEU A 518 -15.53 42.40 -16.48
N ALA A 519 -14.84 42.80 -15.41
CA ALA A 519 -14.45 44.18 -15.21
C ALA A 519 -13.23 44.28 -14.29
N THR A 520 -12.39 45.29 -14.53
CA THR A 520 -11.37 45.78 -13.58
C THR A 520 -11.77 47.19 -13.18
N ILE A 521 -11.85 47.44 -11.88
CA ILE A 521 -12.28 48.69 -11.27
C ILE A 521 -11.11 49.21 -10.45
N THR A 522 -10.46 50.29 -10.87
CA THR A 522 -9.31 50.88 -10.18
C THR A 522 -9.69 51.94 -9.15
N ASP A 523 -10.89 52.51 -9.24
CA ASP A 523 -11.41 53.40 -8.19
C ASP A 523 -12.04 52.56 -7.07
N ARG A 524 -11.37 52.51 -5.91
CA ARG A 524 -11.82 51.79 -4.71
C ARG A 524 -13.17 52.27 -4.15
N ASN A 525 -13.66 53.44 -4.56
CA ASN A 525 -14.96 53.95 -4.13
C ASN A 525 -16.12 53.43 -4.99
N ILE A 526 -15.84 52.85 -6.16
CA ILE A 526 -16.87 52.23 -6.99
C ILE A 526 -17.23 50.87 -6.37
N THR A 527 -18.46 50.77 -5.85
CA THR A 527 -18.96 49.56 -5.18
C THR A 527 -20.18 48.93 -5.85
N SER A 528 -20.43 49.28 -7.11
CA SER A 528 -21.51 48.66 -7.89
C SER A 528 -21.24 48.66 -9.39
N ILE A 529 -21.80 47.68 -10.08
CA ILE A 529 -21.78 47.59 -11.55
C ILE A 529 -23.09 46.99 -12.06
N ASN A 530 -23.56 47.44 -13.21
CA ASN A 530 -24.69 46.86 -13.91
C ASN A 530 -24.21 45.87 -14.96
N VAL A 531 -24.82 44.69 -15.00
CA VAL A 531 -24.50 43.61 -15.94
C VAL A 531 -25.77 43.22 -16.70
N LYS A 532 -25.69 43.15 -18.02
CA LYS A 532 -26.79 42.80 -18.93
C LYS A 532 -26.35 41.79 -19.97
N ALA A 533 -27.32 41.21 -20.68
CA ALA A 533 -27.03 40.40 -21.85
C ALA A 533 -26.25 41.21 -22.90
N LYS A 534 -25.35 40.54 -23.63
CA LYS A 534 -24.38 41.09 -24.60
C LYS A 534 -23.22 41.88 -24.01
N ASP A 535 -23.17 42.11 -22.70
CA ASP A 535 -21.92 42.56 -22.08
C ASP A 535 -20.84 41.49 -22.33
N LYS A 536 -19.60 41.94 -22.51
CA LYS A 536 -18.48 41.05 -22.85
C LYS A 536 -17.60 40.82 -21.64
N TYR A 537 -17.10 39.59 -21.51
CA TYR A 537 -16.05 39.23 -20.56
C TYR A 537 -14.88 38.58 -21.30
N LEU A 538 -13.68 38.76 -20.78
CA LEU A 538 -12.44 38.25 -21.37
C LEU A 538 -12.10 36.89 -20.75
N ILE A 539 -11.94 35.84 -21.56
CA ILE A 539 -11.46 34.52 -21.11
C ILE A 539 -10.52 33.95 -22.18
N ASN A 540 -9.36 33.43 -21.79
CA ASN A 540 -8.35 32.90 -22.71
C ASN A 540 -7.99 33.87 -23.86
N ASN A 541 -7.86 35.17 -23.55
CA ASN A 541 -7.62 36.25 -24.52
C ASN A 541 -8.72 36.45 -25.58
N GLU A 542 -9.90 35.86 -25.41
CA GLU A 542 -11.05 36.05 -26.29
C GLU A 542 -12.23 36.69 -25.54
N TYR A 543 -12.95 37.59 -26.21
CA TYR A 543 -14.17 38.16 -25.66
C TYR A 543 -15.36 37.25 -25.91
N LYS A 544 -16.06 36.88 -24.84
CA LYS A 544 -17.34 36.17 -24.89
C LYS A 544 -18.47 37.06 -24.42
N GLU A 545 -19.64 36.89 -25.02
CA GLU A 545 -20.85 37.63 -24.66
C GLU A 545 -21.66 36.90 -23.60
N ILE A 546 -22.18 37.66 -22.63
CA ILE A 546 -23.14 37.17 -21.65
C ILE A 546 -24.47 36.89 -22.34
N LYS A 547 -24.96 35.66 -22.19
CA LYS A 547 -26.20 35.19 -22.82
C LYS A 547 -27.42 35.46 -21.96
N ARG A 548 -28.48 35.93 -22.61
CA ARG A 548 -29.79 36.12 -21.97
C ARG A 548 -30.38 34.79 -21.53
N GLY A 549 -30.93 34.74 -20.31
CA GLY A 549 -31.58 33.55 -19.75
C GLY A 549 -30.63 32.51 -19.14
N HIS A 550 -29.32 32.68 -19.29
CA HIS A 550 -28.31 31.78 -18.75
C HIS A 550 -27.97 32.11 -17.29
N TYR A 551 -27.55 31.08 -16.55
CA TYR A 551 -26.99 31.24 -15.21
C TYR A 551 -25.48 31.42 -15.28
N TYR A 552 -24.98 32.35 -14.48
CA TYR A 552 -23.55 32.60 -14.32
C TYR A 552 -23.21 32.63 -12.83
N TYR A 553 -22.03 32.10 -12.50
CA TYR A 553 -21.39 32.30 -11.21
C TYR A 553 -20.53 33.56 -11.30
N ILE A 554 -20.79 34.52 -10.43
CA ILE A 554 -20.07 35.80 -10.40
C ILE A 554 -19.47 36.00 -9.02
N THR A 555 -18.21 36.44 -8.97
CA THR A 555 -17.55 36.88 -7.74
C THR A 555 -16.74 38.14 -7.99
N ILE A 556 -16.26 38.73 -6.91
CA ILE A 556 -15.45 39.94 -6.91
C ILE A 556 -14.21 39.72 -6.08
N TYR A 557 -13.05 40.09 -6.61
CA TYR A 557 -11.77 40.06 -5.91
C TYR A 557 -11.37 41.48 -5.56
N ALA A 558 -11.10 41.75 -4.28
CA ALA A 558 -10.45 42.96 -3.83
C ALA A 558 -8.94 42.84 -4.04
N ILE A 559 -8.35 43.82 -4.71
CA ILE A 559 -6.93 43.84 -5.07
C ILE A 559 -6.23 44.82 -4.13
N TYR A 560 -5.31 44.32 -3.31
CA TYR A 560 -4.48 45.12 -2.42
C TYR A 560 -3.05 45.18 -2.96
N THR A 561 -2.24 46.08 -2.41
CA THR A 561 -0.81 46.17 -2.75
C THR A 561 -0.02 44.91 -2.43
N ASP A 562 -0.45 44.12 -1.45
CA ASP A 562 0.27 42.95 -0.94
C ASP A 562 -0.45 41.61 -1.16
N ARG A 563 -1.73 41.63 -1.57
CA ARG A 563 -2.56 40.41 -1.70
C ARG A 563 -3.80 40.62 -2.57
N ILE A 564 -4.49 39.52 -2.85
CA ILE A 564 -5.79 39.51 -3.51
C ILE A 564 -6.76 38.71 -2.65
N VAL A 565 -7.94 39.28 -2.34
CA VAL A 565 -8.94 38.65 -1.46
C VAL A 565 -10.25 38.43 -2.22
N GLY A 566 -10.69 37.18 -2.30
CA GLY A 566 -11.93 36.79 -3.02
C GLY A 566 -13.19 37.02 -2.19
N GLY A 567 -14.22 37.59 -2.81
CA GLY A 567 -15.56 37.79 -2.25
C GLY A 567 -16.40 36.52 -2.22
N ASN A 568 -17.68 36.64 -1.85
CA ASN A 568 -18.64 35.54 -2.03
C ASN A 568 -19.00 35.35 -3.51
N VAL A 569 -19.51 34.17 -3.85
CA VAL A 569 -19.96 33.83 -5.20
C VAL A 569 -21.48 33.90 -5.26
N LEU A 570 -22.03 34.52 -6.30
CA LEU A 570 -23.45 34.53 -6.58
C LEU A 570 -23.73 33.75 -7.87
N LYS A 571 -24.73 32.86 -7.83
CA LYS A 571 -25.31 32.26 -9.04
C LYS A 571 -26.48 33.11 -9.50
N VAL A 572 -26.32 33.85 -10.59
CA VAL A 572 -27.32 34.81 -11.09
C VAL A 572 -27.82 34.42 -12.48
N LYS A 573 -29.13 34.57 -12.71
CA LYS A 573 -29.73 34.39 -14.05
C LYS A 573 -29.82 35.72 -14.76
N ILE A 574 -29.19 35.84 -15.93
CA ILE A 574 -29.20 37.09 -16.69
C ILE A 574 -30.58 37.27 -17.36
N PRO A 575 -31.28 38.39 -17.11
CA PRO A 575 -32.70 38.57 -17.44
C PRO A 575 -33.02 38.94 -18.91
#